data_AF-A0A350G5H5-F1
#
_entry.id   AF-A0A350G5H5-F1
#
_cell.length_a   1.000
_cell.length_b   1.000
_cell.length_c   1.000
_cell.angle_alpha   90.00
_cell.angle_beta   90.00
_cell.angle_gamma   90.00
#
_symmetry.space_group_name_H-M   'P 1'
#
loop_
_entity.id
_entity.type
_entity.pdbx_description
1 polymer ?
#
loop_
_entity_poly.entity_id
_entity_poly.type
_entity_poly.pdbx_seq_one_letter_code
_entity_poly.pdbx_strand_id
1 'polypeptide(L)'
;MQLFNYFLKKKSGMLGRNKPYIFSFVRHPFSWLESWFKYMSQPAQNWLNWGSEYDMHKWHPNSILNEVGDPDFNQFIRNVIMKRPGYVTELFGWYTTPEVDFVGKQENIRTDLIHVLKELNLDFDENIILRYPMVGVSKKL
;
A
#
# COMPACT_ATOMS: atom_id res chain seq x y z
N MET A 1 -3.06 16.23 -9.37
CA MET A 1 -4.37 16.56 -8.76
C MET A 1 -5.44 17.02 -9.78
N GLN A 2 -5.18 17.05 -11.09
CA GLN A 2 -6.18 17.40 -12.13
C GLN A 2 -6.86 16.19 -12.82
N LEU A 3 -6.28 14.97 -12.75
CA LEU A 3 -6.84 13.77 -13.38
C LEU A 3 -8.07 13.19 -12.66
N PHE A 4 -8.23 13.46 -11.36
CA PHE A 4 -9.26 12.79 -10.54
C PHE A 4 -10.68 13.31 -10.82
N ASN A 5 -10.81 14.59 -11.19
CA ASN A 5 -12.12 15.22 -11.42
C ASN A 5 -12.69 14.98 -12.82
N TYR A 6 -11.89 14.49 -13.78
CA TYR A 6 -12.36 14.29 -15.16
C TYR A 6 -13.12 12.97 -15.36
N PHE A 7 -12.90 11.97 -14.49
CA PHE A 7 -13.39 10.59 -14.72
C PHE A 7 -14.48 10.12 -13.77
N LEU A 8 -14.75 10.81 -12.67
CA LEU A 8 -15.68 10.35 -11.65
C LEU A 8 -16.84 11.33 -11.50
N LYS A 9 -18.02 10.94 -11.98
CA LYS A 9 -19.28 11.62 -11.66
C LYS A 9 -20.05 10.78 -10.64
N LYS A 10 -20.46 11.39 -9.53
CA LYS A 10 -21.34 10.75 -8.56
C LYS A 10 -22.74 10.65 -9.17
N LYS A 11 -23.31 9.45 -9.27
CA LYS A 11 -24.71 9.30 -9.69
C LYS A 11 -25.62 9.91 -8.62
N SER A 12 -26.56 10.76 -9.04
CA SER A 12 -27.55 11.36 -8.14
C SER A 12 -28.42 10.26 -7.52
N GLY A 13 -28.38 10.10 -6.19
CA GLY A 13 -29.24 9.12 -5.51
C GLY A 13 -28.75 8.51 -4.19
N MET A 14 -27.64 8.94 -3.58
CA MET A 14 -27.27 8.41 -2.26
C MET A 14 -27.99 9.14 -1.12
N LEU A 15 -29.04 8.51 -0.60
CA LEU A 15 -29.48 8.63 0.79
C LEU A 15 -28.64 7.66 1.66
N GLY A 16 -28.06 8.15 2.77
CA GLY A 16 -27.85 7.32 3.98
C GLY A 16 -26.51 6.61 4.23
N ARG A 17 -25.36 7.31 4.27
CA ARG A 17 -24.21 6.83 5.07
C ARG A 17 -23.84 7.86 6.13
N ASN A 18 -23.80 7.42 7.39
CA ASN A 18 -23.42 8.25 8.54
C ASN A 18 -21.88 8.36 8.70
N LYS A 19 -21.10 7.64 7.88
CA LYS A 19 -19.63 7.70 7.84
C LYS A 19 -19.10 7.65 6.40
N PRO A 20 -17.89 8.17 6.14
CA PRO A 20 -17.19 7.97 4.86
C PRO A 20 -17.01 6.48 4.54
N TYR A 21 -16.93 6.13 3.24
CA TYR A 21 -16.43 4.80 2.84
C TYR A 21 -14.91 4.81 2.97
N ILE A 22 -14.37 3.89 3.74
CA ILE A 22 -12.93 3.76 3.95
C ILE A 22 -12.50 2.42 3.37
N PHE A 23 -11.51 2.44 2.48
CA PHE A 23 -10.94 1.22 1.90
C PHE A 23 -9.43 1.30 1.91
N SER A 24 -8.79 0.13 1.90
CA SER A 24 -7.34 -0.01 1.88
C SER A 24 -6.94 -1.11 0.89
N PHE A 25 -5.71 -1.04 0.38
CA PHE A 25 -5.12 -2.10 -0.43
C PHE A 25 -3.87 -2.63 0.27
N VAL A 26 -3.86 -3.93 0.53
CA VAL A 26 -2.69 -4.64 1.07
C VAL A 26 -1.99 -5.40 -0.04
N ARG A 27 -0.79 -5.91 0.25
CA ARG A 27 0.01 -6.71 -0.70
C ARG A 27 0.47 -7.98 -0.02
N HIS A 28 0.78 -9.02 -0.76
CA HIS A 28 1.44 -10.19 -0.19
C HIS A 28 2.72 -9.77 0.58
N PRO A 29 2.88 -10.14 1.87
CA PRO A 29 3.95 -9.62 2.73
C PRO A 29 5.36 -9.78 2.14
N PHE A 30 5.64 -10.94 1.55
CA PHE A 30 6.93 -11.21 0.90
C PHE A 30 7.19 -10.27 -0.29
N SER A 31 6.18 -10.07 -1.15
CA SER A 31 6.28 -9.17 -2.30
C SER A 31 6.45 -7.72 -1.88
N TRP A 32 5.89 -7.34 -0.72
CA TRP A 32 6.10 -6.02 -0.12
C TRP A 32 7.55 -5.85 0.35
N LEU A 33 8.09 -6.83 1.11
CA LEU A 33 9.48 -6.81 1.58
C LEU A 33 10.49 -6.79 0.43
N GLU A 34 10.23 -7.55 -0.63
CA GLU A 34 11.03 -7.55 -1.85
C GLU A 34 11.03 -6.16 -2.53
N SER A 35 9.87 -5.51 -2.58
CA SER A 35 9.74 -4.16 -3.11
C SER A 35 10.49 -3.13 -2.25
N TRP A 36 10.39 -3.26 -0.93
CA TRP A 36 11.09 -2.39 0.02
C TRP A 36 12.60 -2.55 -0.08
N PHE A 37 13.10 -3.79 -0.12
CA PHE A 37 14.51 -4.11 -0.34
C PHE A 37 15.03 -3.41 -1.60
N LYS A 38 14.35 -3.58 -2.74
CA LYS A 38 14.76 -2.96 -4.01
C LYS A 38 14.74 -1.45 -3.98
N TYR A 39 13.84 -0.85 -3.21
CA TYR A 39 13.79 0.59 -3.03
C TYR A 39 14.97 1.08 -2.17
N MET A 40 15.21 0.44 -1.03
CA MET A 40 16.26 0.84 -0.08
C MET A 40 17.68 0.54 -0.56
N SER A 41 17.87 -0.49 -1.40
CA SER A 41 19.15 -0.83 -2.02
C SER A 41 19.57 0.12 -3.14
N GLN A 42 18.73 1.08 -3.56
CA GLN A 42 19.12 2.06 -4.58
C GLN A 42 20.18 3.00 -4.02
N PRO A 43 21.16 3.47 -4.83
CA PRO A 43 22.21 4.38 -4.36
C PRO A 43 21.69 5.65 -3.69
N ALA A 44 20.54 6.16 -4.13
CA ALA A 44 19.93 7.35 -3.57
C ALA A 44 19.39 7.12 -2.13
N GLN A 45 18.98 5.89 -1.81
CA GLN A 45 18.45 5.56 -0.49
C GLN A 45 19.54 4.95 0.39
N ASN A 46 20.34 4.04 -0.18
CA ASN A 46 21.49 3.39 0.44
C ASN A 46 21.25 3.00 1.90
N TRP A 47 20.13 2.31 2.15
CA TRP A 47 19.75 1.86 3.49
C TRP A 47 19.68 2.97 4.56
N LEU A 48 19.32 4.20 4.16
CA LEU A 48 19.10 5.31 5.09
C LEU A 48 18.05 4.97 6.15
N ASN A 49 18.20 5.58 7.32
CA ASN A 49 17.23 5.46 8.40
C ASN A 49 16.07 6.43 8.19
N TRP A 50 14.85 5.90 8.34
CA TRP A 50 13.61 6.64 8.31
C TRP A 50 13.19 7.00 9.72
N GLY A 51 13.03 8.29 10.01
CA GLY A 51 12.39 8.74 11.25
C GLY A 51 12.92 8.09 12.53
N SER A 52 12.05 7.98 13.54
CA SER A 52 12.32 7.25 14.78
C SER A 52 11.02 6.65 15.33
N GLU A 53 11.12 5.45 15.88
CA GLU A 53 10.01 4.76 16.55
C GLU A 53 9.57 5.46 17.85
N TYR A 54 10.49 6.24 18.44
CA TYR A 54 10.35 6.82 19.77
C TYR A 54 10.17 8.35 19.75
N ASP A 55 10.10 8.95 18.56
CA ASP A 55 9.95 10.40 18.39
C ASP A 55 8.70 10.70 17.55
N MET A 56 7.68 11.24 18.20
CA MET A 56 6.42 11.63 17.56
C MET A 56 6.60 12.68 16.46
N HIS A 57 7.60 13.57 16.58
CA HIS A 57 7.86 14.62 15.58
C HIS A 57 8.67 14.12 14.38
N LYS A 58 9.26 12.93 14.49
CA LYS A 58 10.02 12.26 13.41
C LYS A 58 9.46 10.88 13.11
N TRP A 59 8.21 10.62 13.44
CA TRP A 59 7.62 9.30 13.29
C TRP A 59 7.52 8.88 11.82
N HIS A 60 7.85 7.62 11.53
CA HIS A 60 7.66 7.01 10.22
C HIS A 60 7.28 5.53 10.39
N PRO A 61 6.28 4.99 9.67
CA PRO A 61 5.82 3.60 9.87
C PRO A 61 6.92 2.56 9.61
N ASN A 62 7.88 2.88 8.75
CA ASN A 62 9.00 1.99 8.41
C ASN A 62 10.27 2.25 9.23
N SER A 63 10.25 3.12 10.24
CA SER A 63 11.41 3.33 11.13
C SER A 63 11.81 2.05 11.87
N ILE A 64 10.86 1.14 12.09
CA ILE A 64 11.10 -0.22 12.60
C ILE A 64 12.08 -1.00 11.73
N LEU A 65 12.11 -0.74 10.43
CA LEU A 65 13.02 -1.39 9.49
C LEU A 65 14.38 -0.67 9.37
N ASN A 66 14.64 0.36 10.17
CA ASN A 66 15.98 0.97 10.21
C ASN A 66 17.03 -0.08 10.61
N GLU A 67 18.23 0.02 10.04
CA GLU A 67 19.39 -0.82 10.37
C GLU A 67 19.26 -2.33 10.02
N VAL A 68 18.19 -2.75 9.33
CA VAL A 68 18.04 -4.15 8.89
C VAL A 68 18.61 -4.42 7.49
N GLY A 69 19.16 -3.39 6.85
CA GLY A 69 19.63 -3.42 5.47
C GLY A 69 20.79 -4.38 5.23
N ASP A 70 20.81 -5.00 4.06
CA ASP A 70 21.86 -5.93 3.62
C ASP A 70 21.88 -5.99 2.08
N PRO A 71 23.04 -6.17 1.42
CA PRO A 71 23.08 -6.41 -0.02
C PRO A 71 22.47 -7.76 -0.46
N ASP A 72 22.43 -8.78 0.41
CA ASP A 72 21.75 -10.06 0.15
C ASP A 72 20.30 -10.01 0.62
N PHE A 73 19.37 -10.34 -0.29
CA PHE A 73 17.94 -10.30 0.03
C PHE A 73 17.56 -11.29 1.13
N ASN A 74 18.15 -12.49 1.14
CA ASN A 74 17.82 -13.48 2.18
C ASN A 74 18.32 -13.02 3.56
N GLN A 75 19.49 -12.40 3.61
CA GLN A 75 20.02 -11.83 4.85
C GLN A 75 19.18 -10.66 5.34
N PHE A 76 18.76 -9.75 4.45
CA PHE A 76 17.79 -8.71 4.78
C PHE A 76 16.51 -9.32 5.39
N ILE A 77 15.92 -10.36 4.79
CA ILE A 77 14.72 -11.03 5.34
C ILE A 77 14.99 -11.60 6.73
N ARG A 78 16.15 -12.26 6.94
CA ARG A 78 16.55 -12.74 8.27
C ARG A 78 16.63 -11.59 9.28
N ASN A 79 17.25 -10.47 8.91
CA ASN A 79 17.35 -9.29 9.77
C ASN A 79 15.96 -8.74 10.15
N VAL A 80 15.04 -8.64 9.19
CA VAL A 80 13.65 -8.20 9.44
C VAL A 80 12.94 -9.14 10.41
N ILE A 81 13.03 -10.46 10.20
CA ILE A 81 12.37 -11.44 11.06
C ILE A 81 12.94 -11.40 12.48
N MET A 82 14.26 -11.26 12.61
CA MET A 82 14.93 -11.16 13.91
C MET A 82 14.56 -9.89 14.67
N LYS A 83 14.41 -8.76 13.96
CA LYS A 83 14.06 -7.47 14.58
C LYS A 83 12.56 -7.34 14.88
N ARG A 84 11.70 -7.66 13.91
CA ARG A 84 10.24 -7.54 14.02
C ARG A 84 9.52 -8.64 13.22
N PRO A 85 9.32 -9.83 13.81
CA PRO A 85 8.61 -10.92 13.13
C PRO A 85 7.17 -10.50 12.82
N GLY A 86 6.71 -10.77 11.60
CA GLY A 86 5.36 -10.41 11.16
C GLY A 86 5.14 -8.92 10.88
N TYR A 87 6.21 -8.11 10.82
CA TYR A 87 6.13 -6.64 10.65
C TYR A 87 5.13 -6.18 9.58
N VAL A 88 5.14 -6.76 8.38
CA VAL A 88 4.27 -6.28 7.30
C VAL A 88 2.79 -6.57 7.58
N THR A 89 2.49 -7.70 8.21
CA THR A 89 1.12 -8.01 8.64
C THR A 89 0.65 -7.02 9.71
N GLU A 90 1.53 -6.70 10.66
CA GLU A 90 1.25 -5.69 11.70
C GLU A 90 1.04 -4.30 11.08
N LEU A 91 1.91 -3.89 10.16
CA LEU A 91 1.80 -2.63 9.41
C LEU A 91 0.44 -2.53 8.73
N PHE A 92 -0.02 -3.58 8.04
CA PHE A 92 -1.35 -3.57 7.44
C PHE A 92 -2.45 -3.44 8.49
N GLY A 93 -2.32 -4.13 9.63
CA GLY A 93 -3.24 -4.03 10.75
C GLY A 93 -3.45 -2.60 11.24
N TRP A 94 -2.42 -1.76 11.26
CA TRP A 94 -2.54 -0.34 11.65
C TRP A 94 -3.43 0.49 10.73
N TYR A 95 -3.60 0.07 9.47
CA TYR A 95 -4.38 0.79 8.45
C TYR A 95 -5.67 0.07 8.05
N THR A 96 -5.95 -1.11 8.61
CA THR A 96 -7.17 -1.88 8.33
C THR A 96 -8.04 -2.08 9.57
N THR A 97 -7.67 -1.52 10.73
CA THR A 97 -8.42 -1.65 11.98
C THR A 97 -8.72 -0.27 12.59
N PRO A 98 -9.78 -0.11 13.39
CA PRO A 98 -10.81 -1.10 13.73
C PRO A 98 -11.85 -1.34 12.63
N GLU A 99 -12.03 -0.39 11.69
CA GLU A 99 -13.08 -0.49 10.69
C GLU A 99 -12.65 0.12 9.35
N VAL A 100 -12.60 -0.73 8.34
CA VAL A 100 -12.52 -0.36 6.92
C VAL A 100 -13.63 -1.14 6.21
N ASP A 101 -14.31 -0.49 5.28
CA ASP A 101 -15.44 -1.08 4.56
C ASP A 101 -14.96 -2.12 3.53
N PHE A 102 -13.71 -2.01 3.05
CA PHE A 102 -13.12 -2.96 2.12
C PHE A 102 -11.58 -3.01 2.22
N VAL A 103 -11.02 -4.23 2.19
CA VAL A 103 -9.58 -4.47 2.05
C VAL A 103 -9.32 -5.22 0.76
N GLY A 104 -8.83 -4.51 -0.25
CA GLY A 104 -8.41 -5.09 -1.52
C GLY A 104 -6.95 -5.56 -1.50
N LYS A 105 -6.54 -6.22 -2.57
CA LYS A 105 -5.18 -6.70 -2.79
C LYS A 105 -4.52 -5.98 -3.96
N GLN A 106 -3.27 -5.59 -3.81
CA GLN A 106 -2.50 -4.98 -4.89
C GLN A 106 -2.29 -5.96 -6.06
N GLU A 107 -2.28 -7.27 -5.79
CA GLU A 107 -2.27 -8.32 -6.80
C GLU A 107 -3.50 -8.28 -7.72
N ASN A 108 -4.63 -7.79 -7.20
CA ASN A 108 -5.92 -7.68 -7.88
C ASN A 108 -6.38 -6.22 -8.00
N ILE A 109 -5.43 -5.26 -8.00
CA ILE A 109 -5.72 -3.83 -7.79
C ILE A 109 -6.80 -3.28 -8.74
N ARG A 110 -6.84 -3.77 -9.98
CA ARG A 110 -7.81 -3.30 -11.00
C ARG A 110 -9.23 -3.73 -10.65
N THR A 111 -9.43 -5.02 -10.38
CA THR A 111 -10.76 -5.56 -10.07
C THR A 111 -11.26 -5.05 -8.72
N ASP A 112 -10.36 -4.95 -7.75
CA ASP A 112 -10.71 -4.51 -6.40
C ASP A 112 -11.01 -3.01 -6.36
N LEU A 113 -10.31 -2.20 -7.18
CA LEU A 113 -10.68 -0.78 -7.37
C LEU A 113 -12.05 -0.63 -8.04
N ILE A 114 -12.33 -1.41 -9.10
CA ILE A 114 -13.64 -1.40 -9.78
C ILE A 114 -14.76 -1.75 -8.79
N HIS A 115 -14.54 -2.74 -7.92
CA HIS A 115 -15.48 -3.10 -6.87
C HIS A 115 -15.77 -1.91 -5.95
N VAL A 116 -14.74 -1.25 -5.41
CA VAL A 116 -14.90 -0.04 -4.58
C VAL A 116 -15.67 1.07 -5.30
N LEU A 117 -15.35 1.36 -6.56
CA LEU A 117 -16.01 2.42 -7.33
C LEU A 117 -17.50 2.11 -7.57
N LYS A 118 -17.85 0.83 -7.76
CA LYS A 118 -19.24 0.35 -7.87
C LYS A 118 -20.00 0.49 -6.54
N GLU A 119 -19.40 0.09 -5.42
CA GLU A 119 -19.96 0.26 -4.06
C GLU A 119 -20.20 1.75 -3.72
N LEU A 120 -19.39 2.64 -4.29
CA LEU A 120 -19.56 4.09 -4.18
C LEU A 120 -20.60 4.69 -5.15
N ASN A 121 -21.19 3.87 -6.02
CA ASN A 121 -22.11 4.27 -7.09
C ASN A 121 -21.55 5.43 -7.96
N LEU A 122 -20.26 5.34 -8.28
CA LEU A 122 -19.60 6.27 -9.18
C LEU A 122 -19.81 5.84 -10.63
N ASP A 123 -19.89 6.84 -11.52
CA ASP A 123 -19.89 6.64 -12.95
C ASP A 123 -18.46 6.68 -13.48
N PHE A 124 -18.03 5.60 -14.14
CA PHE A 124 -16.69 5.43 -14.70
C PHE A 124 -16.69 4.34 -15.78
N ASP A 125 -15.72 4.39 -16.70
CA ASP A 125 -15.49 3.33 -17.69
C ASP A 125 -14.53 2.26 -17.12
N GLU A 126 -15.06 1.07 -16.83
CA GLU A 126 -14.28 -0.07 -16.36
C GLU A 126 -13.12 -0.42 -17.30
N ASN A 127 -13.29 -0.24 -18.62
CA ASN A 127 -12.26 -0.59 -19.59
C ASN A 127 -11.02 0.27 -19.46
N ILE A 128 -11.16 1.53 -19.05
CA ILE A 128 -10.00 2.41 -18.83
C ILE A 128 -9.12 1.81 -17.73
N ILE A 129 -9.72 1.36 -16.62
CA ILE A 129 -9.00 0.77 -15.49
C ILE A 129 -8.41 -0.59 -15.88
N LEU A 130 -9.22 -1.44 -16.53
CA LEU A 130 -8.81 -2.79 -16.92
C LEU A 130 -7.72 -2.82 -17.98
N ARG A 131 -7.62 -1.80 -18.84
CA ARG A 131 -6.66 -1.74 -19.95
C ARG A 131 -5.49 -0.79 -19.72
N TYR A 132 -5.52 0.01 -18.65
CA TYR A 132 -4.42 0.92 -18.35
C TYR A 132 -3.08 0.15 -18.30
N PRO A 133 -1.99 0.66 -18.88
CA PRO A 133 -0.70 -0.02 -18.80
C PRO A 133 -0.24 -0.21 -17.35
N MET A 134 0.39 -1.34 -17.07
CA MET A 134 1.04 -1.52 -15.76
C MET A 134 2.19 -0.54 -15.62
N VAL A 135 2.23 0.20 -14.52
CA VAL A 135 3.26 1.20 -14.21
C VAL A 135 3.90 0.89 -12.86
N GLY A 136 5.19 1.18 -12.72
CA GLY A 136 5.92 0.99 -11.46
C GLY A 136 6.04 -0.48 -11.00
N VAL A 137 5.96 -1.44 -11.93
CA VAL A 137 6.08 -2.87 -11.58
C VAL A 137 7.54 -3.22 -11.37
N SER A 138 7.86 -3.60 -10.13
CA SER A 138 9.16 -4.19 -9.81
C SER A 138 9.31 -5.54 -10.51
N LYS A 139 10.42 -5.75 -11.22
CA LYS A 139 10.81 -7.09 -11.72
C LYS A 139 10.96 -8.01 -10.51
N LYS A 140 10.50 -9.25 -10.53
CA LYS A 140 10.72 -10.18 -9.41
C LYS A 140 12.20 -10.57 -9.30
N LEU A 141 12.72 -10.74 -8.07
CA LEU A 141 14.05 -11.30 -7.78
C LEU A 141 14.11 -12.77 -8.22
#